data_AF-A0A1Y2WNU3-F1
#
_entry.id   AF-A0A1Y2WNU3-F1
#
_cell.length_a   1.000
_cell.length_b   1.000
_cell.length_c   1.000
_cell.angle_alpha   90.00
_cell.angle_beta   90.00
_cell.angle_gamma   90.00
#
_symmetry.space_group_name_H-M   'P 1'
#
loop_
_entity.id
_entity.type
_entity.pdbx_description
1 polymer ?
#
loop_
_entity_poly.entity_id
_entity_poly.type
_entity_poly.pdbx_seq_one_letter_code
_entity_poly.pdbx_strand_id
1 'polypeptide(L)'
;MPWATNPLFTPAADPPADVEAAAATAATDSSSDSDSSPPQDVTESTDDGFKEPTEKFTAHQIFYIFILDGIGAMILSGGINFAIAYAMYATQDIVTRPIRLFLFPNTLAGDAAVTVILQCLITWHIELFLVNRDLRKGGVHPIGFIPEPKSRFLRWFMFLDRPKETHEVRSIVHWLSFLRSQILRALLIAVAFFPVIWGPSIGFLVLAGKWKGDDWYYDKVWAPQVFKLIQGGVLGLLTTPPMVMFWLTRCGWALKNNEEYYGER
;
A
#
# COMPACT_ATOMS: atom_id res chain seq x y z
N MET A 1 -11.95 9.36 5.85
CA MET A 1 -13.04 10.23 5.34
C MET A 1 -14.27 10.07 6.22
N PRO A 2 -15.18 11.07 6.32
CA PRO A 2 -16.30 11.03 7.26
C PRO A 2 -17.62 10.58 6.61
N TRP A 3 -17.86 9.28 6.45
CA TRP A 3 -19.17 8.79 5.96
C TRP A 3 -19.67 7.44 6.53
N ALA A 4 -18.89 6.75 7.38
CA ALA A 4 -19.31 5.52 8.04
C ALA A 4 -19.76 5.76 9.50
N THR A 5 -20.83 6.53 9.67
CA THR A 5 -21.64 6.50 10.91
C THR A 5 -22.96 5.84 10.56
N ASN A 6 -23.10 4.54 10.85
CA ASN A 6 -24.37 3.83 10.76
C ASN A 6 -24.74 3.33 12.17
N PRO A 7 -25.77 3.91 12.82
CA PRO A 7 -26.07 3.62 14.22
C PRO A 7 -26.97 2.38 14.33
N LEU A 8 -26.38 1.18 14.29
CA LEU A 8 -27.10 -0.10 14.40
C LEU A 8 -26.49 -1.06 15.43
N PHE A 9 -26.22 -0.55 16.63
CA PHE A 9 -26.10 -1.38 17.83
C PHE A 9 -26.80 -0.70 19.02
N THR A 10 -28.08 -1.01 19.19
CA THR A 10 -28.68 -1.06 20.53
C THR A 10 -28.08 -2.26 21.26
N PRO A 11 -27.53 -2.09 22.48
CA PRO A 11 -27.16 -3.23 23.30
C PRO A 11 -28.40 -4.10 23.55
N ALA A 12 -28.29 -5.40 23.33
CA ALA A 12 -29.30 -6.34 23.81
C ALA A 12 -29.32 -6.30 25.35
N ALA A 13 -30.51 -6.28 25.94
CA ALA A 13 -30.67 -6.22 27.38
C ALA A 13 -30.13 -7.50 28.06
N ASP A 14 -29.57 -7.34 29.26
CA ASP A 14 -29.13 -8.46 30.09
C ASP A 14 -30.32 -9.42 30.37
N PRO A 15 -30.16 -10.74 30.17
CA PRO A 15 -31.15 -11.70 30.64
C PRO A 15 -31.12 -11.75 32.19
N PRO A 16 -32.29 -11.80 32.86
CA PRO A 16 -32.34 -11.80 34.31
C PRO A 16 -31.82 -13.12 34.90
N ALA A 17 -31.29 -13.02 36.11
CA ALA A 17 -30.83 -14.15 36.90
C ALA A 17 -32.00 -15.03 37.42
N ASP A 18 -31.62 -16.25 37.83
CA ASP A 18 -32.33 -17.14 38.76
C ASP A 18 -33.70 -17.72 38.37
N VAL A 19 -33.71 -18.99 37.93
CA VAL A 19 -34.61 -20.02 38.52
C VAL A 19 -33.87 -21.36 38.60
N GLU A 20 -33.76 -21.90 39.82
CA GLU A 20 -33.21 -23.23 40.14
C GLU A 20 -34.33 -24.27 40.27
N ALA A 21 -33.99 -25.55 40.01
CA ALA A 21 -34.72 -26.78 40.39
C ALA A 21 -36.10 -27.13 39.75
N ALA A 22 -36.12 -28.23 38.99
CA ALA A 22 -37.02 -29.38 39.19
C ALA A 22 -36.49 -30.62 38.43
N ALA A 23 -36.83 -31.84 38.88
CA ALA A 23 -36.17 -33.08 38.46
C ALA A 23 -37.12 -34.12 37.80
N ALA A 24 -36.51 -35.22 37.32
CA ALA A 24 -37.05 -36.60 37.17
C ALA A 24 -37.43 -37.14 35.76
N THR A 25 -36.52 -37.99 35.23
CA THR A 25 -36.74 -39.33 34.62
C THR A 25 -37.87 -39.62 33.61
N ALA A 26 -37.53 -40.13 32.40
CA ALA A 26 -37.64 -41.58 32.02
C ALA A 26 -37.45 -41.88 30.50
N ALA A 27 -36.94 -43.08 30.17
CA ALA A 27 -36.95 -43.84 28.87
C ALA A 27 -36.22 -43.24 27.63
N THR A 28 -35.44 -43.91 26.74
CA THR A 28 -35.38 -45.29 26.14
C THR A 28 -36.01 -45.35 24.72
N ASP A 29 -35.31 -45.74 23.62
CA ASP A 29 -33.88 -46.10 23.45
C ASP A 29 -33.36 -46.22 21.98
N SER A 30 -32.03 -46.24 21.79
CA SER A 30 -31.26 -46.97 20.74
C SER A 30 -31.15 -46.49 19.26
N SER A 31 -30.11 -47.02 18.57
CA SER A 31 -29.63 -46.80 17.18
C SER A 31 -29.09 -45.39 16.86
N SER A 32 -27.82 -45.16 16.48
CA SER A 32 -26.92 -45.76 15.46
C SER A 32 -27.29 -45.43 14.02
N ASP A 33 -26.68 -44.37 13.46
CA ASP A 33 -25.73 -44.59 12.36
C ASP A 33 -24.76 -43.43 12.20
N SER A 34 -23.54 -43.78 11.78
CA SER A 34 -22.47 -42.84 11.44
C SER A 34 -22.61 -42.41 9.99
N ASP A 35 -22.63 -41.10 9.71
CA ASP A 35 -22.26 -40.61 8.39
C ASP A 35 -21.19 -39.51 8.48
N SER A 36 -20.12 -39.73 7.72
CA SER A 36 -18.87 -38.99 7.78
C SER A 36 -18.92 -37.81 6.81
N SER A 37 -19.33 -36.65 7.30
CA SER A 37 -19.04 -35.39 6.61
C SER A 37 -17.54 -35.08 6.71
N PRO A 38 -16.84 -34.72 5.62
CA PRO A 38 -15.46 -34.24 5.71
C PRO A 38 -15.42 -32.95 6.53
N PRO A 39 -14.29 -32.61 7.18
CA PRO A 39 -14.17 -31.36 7.90
C PRO A 39 -14.39 -30.20 6.92
N GLN A 40 -15.53 -29.53 7.05
CA GLN A 40 -15.67 -28.20 6.47
C GLN A 40 -14.64 -27.33 7.17
N ASP A 41 -13.75 -26.74 6.38
CA ASP A 41 -12.77 -25.77 6.82
C ASP A 41 -13.55 -24.53 7.24
N VAL A 42 -13.99 -24.50 8.51
CA VAL A 42 -14.66 -23.35 9.12
C VAL A 42 -13.60 -22.28 9.31
N THR A 43 -13.28 -21.58 8.21
CA THR A 43 -12.63 -20.28 8.28
C THR A 43 -13.58 -19.36 9.02
N GLU A 44 -13.29 -19.15 10.29
CA GLU A 44 -14.08 -18.39 11.24
C GLU A 44 -13.93 -16.92 10.84
N SER A 45 -14.82 -16.46 9.95
CA SER A 45 -14.81 -15.08 9.48
C SER A 45 -15.05 -14.18 10.68
N THR A 46 -14.01 -13.48 11.12
CA THR A 46 -14.15 -12.44 12.13
C THR A 46 -15.20 -11.44 11.65
N ASP A 47 -16.12 -11.07 12.54
CA ASP A 47 -17.38 -10.36 12.23
C ASP A 47 -17.16 -9.01 11.51
N ASP A 48 -15.92 -8.50 11.56
CA ASP A 48 -15.44 -7.27 10.90
C ASP A 48 -15.16 -7.40 9.39
N GLY A 49 -15.34 -8.59 8.79
CA GLY A 49 -15.16 -8.82 7.35
C GLY A 49 -13.70 -8.91 6.87
N PHE A 50 -12.74 -8.95 7.79
CA PHE A 50 -11.35 -9.27 7.50
C PHE A 50 -11.17 -10.79 7.31
N LYS A 51 -10.07 -11.18 6.67
CA LYS A 51 -9.63 -12.58 6.58
C LYS A 51 -8.49 -12.85 7.54
N GLU A 52 -8.36 -14.10 7.97
CA GLU A 52 -7.29 -14.53 8.88
C GLU A 52 -5.87 -14.27 8.30
N PRO A 53 -4.89 -13.84 9.13
CA PRO A 53 -3.52 -13.63 8.68
C PRO A 53 -2.80 -14.93 8.29
N THR A 54 -2.25 -15.00 7.08
CA THR A 54 -1.68 -16.26 6.57
C THR A 54 -0.30 -16.61 7.15
N GLU A 55 -0.07 -17.91 7.37
CA GLU A 55 1.23 -18.48 7.79
C GLU A 55 2.26 -18.62 6.66
N LYS A 56 1.85 -18.44 5.41
CA LYS A 56 2.70 -18.46 4.22
C LYS A 56 2.09 -17.60 3.13
N PHE A 57 2.90 -17.23 2.14
CA PHE A 57 2.38 -16.59 0.93
C PHE A 57 1.42 -17.53 0.20
N THR A 58 0.17 -17.09 0.07
CA THR A 58 -0.82 -17.73 -0.81
C THR A 58 -0.57 -17.32 -2.26
N ALA A 59 -0.94 -18.18 -3.22
CA ALA A 59 -0.85 -17.85 -4.64
C ALA A 59 -1.64 -16.56 -4.98
N HIS A 60 -2.77 -16.32 -4.30
CA HIS A 60 -3.56 -15.10 -4.46
C HIS A 60 -2.83 -13.85 -3.96
N GLN A 61 -2.16 -13.89 -2.80
CA GLN A 61 -1.32 -12.78 -2.33
C GLN A 61 -0.16 -12.49 -3.30
N ILE A 62 0.52 -13.53 -3.81
CA ILE A 62 1.61 -13.36 -4.79
C ILE A 62 1.09 -12.70 -6.07
N PHE A 63 -0.06 -13.15 -6.58
CA PHE A 63 -0.71 -12.57 -7.75
C PHE A 63 -1.09 -11.10 -7.54
N TYR A 64 -1.72 -10.78 -6.40
CA TYR A 64 -2.06 -9.41 -6.02
C TYR A 64 -0.80 -8.52 -5.98
N ILE A 65 0.17 -8.87 -5.13
CA ILE A 65 1.39 -8.09 -4.87
C ILE A 65 2.23 -7.86 -6.15
N PHE A 66 2.44 -8.88 -6.99
CA PHE A 66 3.41 -8.79 -8.09
C PHE A 66 2.79 -8.59 -9.48
N ILE A 67 1.57 -9.09 -9.72
CA ILE A 67 0.91 -8.96 -11.04
C ILE A 67 -0.02 -7.75 -11.04
N LEU A 68 -0.94 -7.66 -10.07
CA LEU A 68 -1.87 -6.53 -9.99
C LEU A 68 -1.12 -5.25 -9.60
N ASP A 69 -0.44 -5.26 -8.47
CA ASP A 69 0.23 -4.06 -7.95
C ASP A 69 1.66 -3.86 -8.47
N GLY A 70 2.32 -4.92 -8.97
CA GLY A 70 3.62 -4.80 -9.64
C GLY A 70 3.49 -4.43 -11.11
N ILE A 71 3.05 -5.37 -11.94
CA ILE A 71 2.92 -5.18 -13.39
C ILE A 71 1.82 -4.16 -13.75
N GLY A 72 0.69 -4.16 -13.04
CA GLY A 72 -0.36 -3.16 -13.24
C GLY A 72 0.13 -1.73 -12.95
N ALA A 73 0.83 -1.52 -11.82
CA ALA A 73 1.42 -0.21 -11.52
C ALA A 73 2.54 0.19 -12.50
N MET A 74 3.33 -0.77 -12.99
CA MET A 74 4.32 -0.53 -14.05
C MET A 74 3.67 0.05 -15.31
N ILE A 75 2.59 -0.59 -15.79
CA ILE A 75 1.88 -0.15 -17.00
C ILE A 75 1.22 1.21 -16.78
N LEU A 76 0.49 1.37 -15.67
CA LEU A 76 -0.24 2.60 -15.36
C LEU A 76 0.72 3.79 -15.16
N SER A 77 1.77 3.61 -14.36
CA SER A 77 2.71 4.68 -14.06
C SER A 77 3.59 5.04 -15.26
N GLY A 78 4.06 4.05 -16.02
CA GLY A 78 4.77 4.28 -17.27
C GLY A 78 3.91 5.05 -18.28
N GLY A 79 2.63 4.67 -18.42
CA GLY A 79 1.68 5.36 -19.29
C GLY A 79 1.42 6.83 -18.88
N ILE A 80 1.20 7.09 -17.59
CA ILE A 80 0.99 8.45 -17.07
C ILE A 80 2.25 9.31 -17.28
N ASN A 81 3.43 8.79 -16.93
CA ASN A 81 4.69 9.51 -17.11
C ASN A 81 4.99 9.80 -18.59
N PHE A 82 4.71 8.84 -19.50
CA PHE A 82 4.81 9.05 -20.95
C PHE A 82 3.87 10.15 -21.42
N ALA A 83 2.60 10.15 -20.99
CA ALA A 83 1.61 11.14 -21.42
C ALA A 83 1.99 12.56 -20.99
N ILE A 84 2.45 12.73 -19.74
CA ILE A 84 2.96 14.02 -19.23
C ILE A 84 4.19 14.46 -20.03
N ALA A 85 5.16 13.57 -20.23
CA ALA A 85 6.37 13.86 -21.01
C ALA A 85 6.06 14.18 -22.48
N TYR A 86 5.05 13.54 -23.08
CA TYR A 86 4.62 13.83 -24.44
C TYR A 86 4.04 15.24 -24.53
N ALA A 87 3.09 15.59 -23.65
CA ALA A 87 2.49 16.91 -23.60
C ALA A 87 3.54 18.02 -23.37
N MET A 88 4.47 17.80 -22.44
CA MET A 88 5.49 18.76 -22.04
C MET A 88 6.60 18.93 -23.09
N TYR A 89 7.16 17.84 -23.63
CA TYR A 89 8.34 17.93 -24.49
C TYR A 89 8.02 17.99 -26.00
N ALA A 90 6.98 17.31 -26.51
CA ALA A 90 6.73 17.27 -27.97
C ALA A 90 6.36 18.65 -28.55
N THR A 91 5.70 19.47 -27.73
CA THR A 91 5.26 20.85 -28.04
C THR A 91 6.37 21.90 -27.81
N GLN A 92 7.49 21.53 -27.19
CA GLN A 92 8.58 22.44 -26.83
C GLN A 92 9.30 23.01 -28.06
N ASP A 93 9.57 24.31 -28.04
CA ASP A 93 10.56 24.93 -28.93
C ASP A 93 11.98 24.68 -28.39
N ILE A 94 12.71 23.83 -29.10
CA ILE A 94 14.09 23.44 -28.79
C ILE A 94 15.14 24.46 -29.24
N VAL A 95 14.78 25.45 -30.07
CA VAL A 95 15.70 26.52 -30.49
C VAL A 95 15.90 27.51 -29.34
N THR A 96 14.80 27.91 -28.68
CA THR A 96 14.87 28.83 -27.54
C THR A 96 15.03 28.12 -26.18
N ARG A 97 14.56 26.88 -26.03
CA ARG A 97 14.60 26.13 -24.76
C ARG A 97 15.00 24.65 -24.99
N PRO A 98 16.28 24.38 -25.27
CA PRO A 98 16.76 23.01 -25.52
C PRO A 98 16.51 22.09 -24.31
N ILE A 99 16.20 20.83 -24.59
CA ILE A 99 16.06 19.77 -23.58
C ILE A 99 17.46 19.24 -23.27
N ARG A 100 17.83 19.30 -21.98
CA ARG A 100 19.17 19.04 -21.49
C ARG A 100 19.16 18.06 -20.32
N LEU A 101 20.30 17.43 -20.03
CA LEU A 101 20.36 16.47 -18.93
C LEU A 101 20.33 17.19 -17.58
N PHE A 102 21.23 18.14 -17.34
CA PHE A 102 21.36 18.80 -16.04
C PHE A 102 20.90 20.26 -16.05
N LEU A 103 21.22 21.02 -17.10
CA LEU A 103 21.01 22.47 -17.15
C LEU A 103 19.56 22.88 -17.34
N PHE A 104 19.11 23.81 -16.50
CA PHE A 104 17.83 24.54 -16.63
C PHE A 104 17.70 25.28 -17.98
N PRO A 105 16.47 25.56 -18.48
CA PRO A 105 15.19 25.33 -17.83
C PRO A 105 14.65 23.90 -17.95
N ASN A 106 14.97 23.18 -19.03
CA ASN A 106 14.37 21.88 -19.36
C ASN A 106 15.30 20.72 -19.01
N THR A 107 15.51 20.50 -17.71
CA THR A 107 16.41 19.46 -17.17
C THR A 107 15.71 18.12 -17.00
N LEU A 108 16.18 17.08 -17.70
CA LEU A 108 15.68 15.70 -17.56
C LEU A 108 16.09 15.08 -16.21
N ALA A 109 17.27 15.39 -15.70
CA ALA A 109 17.73 14.91 -14.39
C ALA A 109 16.86 15.46 -13.26
N GLY A 110 16.46 16.73 -13.35
CA GLY A 110 15.55 17.37 -12.38
C GLY A 110 14.14 16.79 -12.44
N ASP A 111 13.57 16.66 -13.64
CA ASP A 111 12.25 16.03 -13.84
C ASP A 111 12.25 14.56 -13.34
N ALA A 112 13.29 13.79 -13.66
CA ALA A 112 13.47 12.43 -13.16
C ALA A 112 13.53 12.38 -11.62
N ALA A 113 14.26 13.29 -10.97
CA ALA A 113 14.38 13.35 -9.51
C ALA A 113 13.04 13.68 -8.84
N VAL A 114 12.31 14.69 -9.35
CA VAL A 114 10.99 15.07 -8.85
C VAL A 114 9.99 13.91 -9.04
N THR A 115 10.07 13.19 -10.16
CA THR A 115 9.23 12.01 -10.44
C THR A 115 9.37 10.95 -9.36
N VAL A 116 10.60 10.60 -8.96
CA VAL A 116 10.84 9.58 -7.92
C VAL A 116 10.18 9.97 -6.59
N ILE A 117 10.35 11.21 -6.17
CA ILE A 117 9.81 11.71 -4.90
C ILE A 117 8.28 11.76 -4.96
N LEU A 118 7.72 12.41 -5.99
CA LEU A 118 6.28 12.64 -6.13
C LEU A 118 5.50 11.34 -6.34
N GLN A 119 6.02 10.42 -7.15
CA GLN A 119 5.37 9.12 -7.38
C GLN A 119 5.41 8.27 -6.10
N CYS A 120 6.53 8.19 -5.38
CA CYS A 120 6.57 7.48 -4.09
C CYS A 120 5.57 8.07 -3.07
N LEU A 121 5.42 9.40 -3.02
CA LEU A 121 4.41 10.06 -2.19
C LEU A 121 2.98 9.67 -2.60
N ILE A 122 2.65 9.75 -3.89
CA ILE A 122 1.31 9.45 -4.39
C ILE A 122 0.97 7.97 -4.23
N THR A 123 1.83 7.06 -4.70
CA THR A 123 1.65 5.60 -4.61
C THR A 123 1.44 5.17 -3.16
N TRP A 124 2.23 5.69 -2.20
CA TRP A 124 2.04 5.35 -0.78
C TRP A 124 0.62 5.65 -0.26
N HIS A 125 0.03 6.78 -0.66
CA HIS A 125 -1.32 7.15 -0.25
C HIS A 125 -2.41 6.39 -1.02
N ILE A 126 -2.14 6.00 -2.27
CA ILE A 126 -3.01 5.11 -3.06
C ILE A 126 -3.05 3.73 -2.40
N GLU A 127 -1.90 3.12 -2.10
CA GLU A 127 -1.85 1.79 -1.47
C GLU A 127 -2.42 1.80 -0.05
N LEU A 128 -2.17 2.86 0.72
CA LEU A 128 -2.84 3.09 2.01
C LEU A 128 -4.37 3.05 1.89
N PHE A 129 -4.94 3.48 0.76
CA PHE A 129 -6.39 3.45 0.56
C PHE A 129 -6.88 2.12 -0.05
N LEU A 130 -6.25 1.67 -1.13
CA LEU A 130 -6.68 0.48 -1.88
C LEU A 130 -6.50 -0.80 -1.08
N VAL A 131 -5.30 -1.05 -0.54
CA VAL A 131 -4.99 -2.29 0.20
C VAL A 131 -5.85 -2.37 1.47
N ASN A 132 -6.03 -1.27 2.20
CA ASN A 132 -6.89 -1.25 3.39
C ASN A 132 -8.39 -1.41 3.06
N ARG A 133 -8.84 -0.94 1.89
CA ARG A 133 -10.23 -1.17 1.42
C ARG A 133 -10.42 -2.63 1.04
N ASP A 134 -9.43 -3.23 0.38
CA ASP A 134 -9.51 -4.62 -0.10
C ASP A 134 -9.37 -5.61 1.06
N LEU A 135 -8.53 -5.32 2.07
CA LEU A 135 -8.45 -6.05 3.33
C LEU A 135 -9.80 -6.08 4.08
N ARG A 136 -10.45 -4.93 4.26
CA ARG A 136 -11.77 -4.81 4.93
C ARG A 136 -12.93 -5.51 4.21
N LYS A 137 -12.76 -5.80 2.92
CA LYS A 137 -13.76 -6.54 2.12
C LYS A 137 -13.44 -8.03 2.02
N GLY A 138 -12.46 -8.53 2.76
CA GLY A 138 -11.93 -9.88 2.59
C GLY A 138 -11.39 -10.15 1.18
N GLY A 139 -11.01 -9.11 0.43
CA GLY A 139 -10.46 -9.25 -0.92
C GLY A 139 -9.12 -9.99 -0.92
N VAL A 140 -8.24 -9.64 0.02
CA VAL A 140 -6.90 -10.21 0.16
C VAL A 140 -6.64 -10.65 1.61
N HIS A 141 -5.84 -11.69 1.80
CA HIS A 141 -5.42 -12.12 3.14
C HIS A 141 -4.30 -11.22 3.69
N PRO A 142 -4.33 -10.83 4.97
CA PRO A 142 -3.19 -10.23 5.65
C PRO A 142 -1.97 -11.17 5.69
N ILE A 143 -0.76 -10.60 5.81
CA ILE A 143 0.47 -11.38 5.97
C ILE A 143 0.72 -11.61 7.46
N GLY A 144 0.55 -12.85 7.94
CA GLY A 144 0.68 -13.21 9.35
C GLY A 144 2.05 -13.77 9.77
N PHE A 145 2.84 -14.29 8.83
CA PHE A 145 4.06 -15.06 9.14
C PHE A 145 5.32 -14.22 9.42
N ILE A 146 5.32 -12.93 9.07
CA ILE A 146 6.46 -12.05 9.34
C ILE A 146 6.41 -11.66 10.84
N PRO A 147 7.47 -11.90 11.62
CA PRO A 147 7.49 -11.53 13.04
C PRO A 147 7.62 -10.02 13.23
N GLU A 148 7.09 -9.49 14.33
CA GLU A 148 7.26 -8.06 14.65
C GLU A 148 8.75 -7.68 14.79
N PRO A 149 9.16 -6.52 14.25
CA PRO A 149 10.51 -6.01 14.45
C PRO A 149 10.75 -5.62 15.91
N LYS A 150 11.95 -5.92 16.41
CA LYS A 150 12.41 -5.53 17.75
C LYS A 150 13.07 -4.15 17.80
N SER A 151 13.51 -3.61 16.67
CA SER A 151 14.23 -2.33 16.61
C SER A 151 13.27 -1.14 16.63
N ARG A 152 13.50 -0.18 17.54
CA ARG A 152 12.66 1.02 17.75
C ARG A 152 12.37 1.80 16.46
N PHE A 153 13.37 1.96 15.58
CA PHE A 153 13.18 2.64 14.30
C PHE A 153 12.18 1.91 13.39
N LEU A 154 12.30 0.58 13.27
CA LEU A 154 11.44 -0.20 12.39
C LEU A 154 10.04 -0.38 13.00
N ARG A 155 9.92 -0.48 14.34
CA ARG A 155 8.63 -0.42 15.05
C ARG A 155 7.91 0.91 14.85
N TRP A 156 8.62 2.03 14.98
CA TRP A 156 8.08 3.34 14.63
C TRP A 156 7.65 3.41 13.15
N PHE A 157 8.50 2.97 12.23
CA PHE A 157 8.21 2.96 10.79
C PHE A 157 6.97 2.12 10.46
N MET A 158 6.79 0.97 11.10
CA MET A 158 5.61 0.10 10.92
C MET A 158 4.38 0.49 11.76
N PHE A 159 4.35 1.64 12.45
CA PHE A 159 3.25 2.04 13.34
C PHE A 159 2.95 1.05 14.51
N LEU A 160 3.99 0.41 15.06
CA LEU A 160 3.87 -0.45 16.25
C LEU A 160 4.08 0.33 17.56
N ASP A 161 4.94 1.37 17.56
CA ASP A 161 5.24 2.18 18.75
C ASP A 161 4.23 3.34 18.95
N ARG A 162 2.92 3.12 18.72
CA ARG A 162 1.91 4.14 19.01
C ARG A 162 1.61 4.18 20.52
N PRO A 163 1.64 5.35 21.19
CA PRO A 163 1.08 5.46 22.53
C PRO A 163 -0.42 5.14 22.48
N LYS A 164 -0.96 4.60 23.59
CA LYS A 164 -2.41 4.43 23.75
C LYS A 164 -3.07 5.81 23.77
N GLU A 165 -3.52 6.29 22.61
CA GLU A 165 -4.27 7.54 22.50
C GLU A 165 -5.60 7.36 23.25
N THR A 166 -5.73 8.08 24.36
CA THR A 166 -6.99 8.29 25.06
C THR A 166 -8.00 8.94 24.11
N HIS A 167 -9.20 8.39 24.02
CA HIS A 167 -10.26 8.83 23.11
C HIS A 167 -10.75 10.26 23.43
N GLU A 168 -10.06 11.28 22.93
CA GLU A 168 -10.56 12.65 22.87
C GLU A 168 -10.64 13.19 21.43
N VAL A 169 -11.90 13.34 21.00
CA VAL A 169 -12.43 14.20 19.94
C VAL A 169 -11.48 14.57 18.79
N ARG A 170 -11.55 13.77 17.72
CA ARG A 170 -11.34 14.05 16.28
C ARG A 170 -10.82 15.46 15.86
N SER A 171 -9.66 15.87 16.37
CA SER A 171 -9.02 17.14 16.02
C SER A 171 -8.32 17.09 14.65
N ILE A 172 -8.37 18.20 13.90
CA ILE A 172 -7.61 18.40 12.66
C ILE A 172 -6.09 18.21 12.89
N VAL A 173 -5.62 18.51 14.11
CA VAL A 173 -4.21 18.30 14.51
C VAL A 173 -3.82 16.81 14.45
N HIS A 174 -4.71 15.90 14.85
CA HIS A 174 -4.46 14.46 14.75
C HIS A 174 -4.40 13.99 13.29
N TRP A 175 -5.32 14.46 12.44
CA TRP A 175 -5.30 14.18 11.00
C TRP A 175 -4.03 14.70 10.32
N LEU A 176 -3.61 15.93 10.64
CA LEU A 176 -2.39 16.51 10.08
C LEU A 176 -1.13 15.79 10.59
N SER A 177 -1.10 15.37 11.86
CA SER A 177 -0.01 14.56 12.41
C SER A 177 0.07 13.19 11.72
N PHE A 178 -1.07 12.53 11.48
CA PHE A 178 -1.16 11.31 10.70
C PHE A 178 -0.64 11.51 9.27
N LEU A 179 -1.12 12.52 8.54
CA LEU A 179 -0.69 12.82 7.17
C LEU A 179 0.82 13.09 7.09
N ARG A 180 1.34 13.94 7.99
CA ARG A 180 2.79 14.19 8.13
C ARG A 180 3.56 12.88 8.34
N SER A 181 3.01 11.96 9.12
CA SER A 181 3.63 10.66 9.39
C SER A 181 3.60 9.73 8.17
N GLN A 182 2.58 9.80 7.31
CA GLN A 182 2.53 9.08 6.04
C GLN A 182 3.55 9.64 5.05
N ILE A 183 3.57 10.97 4.88
CA ILE A 183 4.55 11.68 4.04
C ILE A 183 5.98 11.31 4.43
N LEU A 184 6.31 11.31 5.73
CA LEU A 184 7.66 10.98 6.18
C LEU A 184 8.07 9.52 5.86
N ARG A 185 7.15 8.56 5.93
CA ARG A 185 7.42 7.15 5.55
C ARG A 185 7.60 6.99 4.05
N ALA A 186 6.72 7.62 3.27
CA ALA A 186 6.82 7.65 1.82
C ALA A 186 8.12 8.32 1.35
N LEU A 187 8.58 9.37 2.03
CA LEU A 187 9.89 10.00 1.77
C LEU A 187 11.07 9.09 2.14
N LEU A 188 11.00 8.32 3.23
CA LEU A 188 12.05 7.33 3.56
C LEU A 188 12.16 6.24 2.49
N ILE A 189 11.02 5.76 1.96
CA ILE A 189 11.00 4.83 0.81
C ILE A 189 11.56 5.52 -0.43
N ALA A 190 11.13 6.75 -0.73
CA ALA A 190 11.64 7.52 -1.86
C ALA A 190 13.16 7.68 -1.80
N VAL A 191 13.74 8.02 -0.64
CA VAL A 191 15.19 8.14 -0.43
C VAL A 191 15.91 6.80 -0.64
N ALA A 192 15.33 5.68 -0.19
CA ALA A 192 15.92 4.35 -0.38
C ALA A 192 15.95 3.94 -1.86
N PHE A 193 14.87 4.20 -2.62
CA PHE A 193 14.80 3.89 -4.05
C PHE A 193 15.43 4.95 -4.96
N PHE A 194 15.67 6.18 -4.47
CA PHE A 194 16.24 7.27 -5.25
C PHE A 194 17.55 6.91 -5.97
N PRO A 195 18.62 6.42 -5.30
CA PRO A 195 19.85 6.07 -6.01
C PRO A 195 19.66 4.90 -6.98
N VAL A 196 18.76 3.96 -6.67
CA VAL A 196 18.46 2.76 -7.48
C VAL A 196 17.76 3.12 -8.79
N ILE A 197 16.90 4.14 -8.78
CA ILE A 197 16.13 4.55 -9.96
C ILE A 197 16.84 5.70 -10.70
N TRP A 198 17.22 6.75 -9.97
CA TRP A 198 17.79 7.97 -10.55
C TRP A 198 19.21 7.76 -11.08
N GLY A 199 20.07 7.03 -10.36
CA GLY A 199 21.45 6.77 -10.79
C GLY A 199 21.53 6.09 -12.16
N PRO A 200 20.90 4.93 -12.36
CA PRO A 200 20.81 4.28 -13.67
C PRO A 200 20.10 5.12 -14.72
N SER A 201 19.06 5.89 -14.34
CA SER A 201 18.37 6.82 -15.25
C SER A 201 19.33 7.85 -15.85
N ILE A 202 20.18 8.47 -15.02
CA ILE A 202 21.23 9.40 -15.49
C ILE A 202 22.24 8.66 -16.37
N GLY A 203 22.67 7.45 -16.00
CA GLY A 203 23.58 6.64 -16.81
C GLY A 203 23.05 6.36 -18.22
N PHE A 204 21.79 5.91 -18.34
CA PHE A 204 21.14 5.70 -19.64
C PHE A 204 20.96 6.99 -20.44
N LEU A 205 20.63 8.10 -19.78
CA LEU A 205 20.51 9.40 -20.45
C LEU A 205 21.87 9.88 -21.00
N VAL A 206 22.95 9.80 -20.22
CA VAL A 206 24.32 10.11 -20.67
C VAL A 206 24.72 9.30 -21.91
N LEU A 207 24.32 8.03 -21.99
CA LEU A 207 24.58 7.16 -23.15
C LEU A 207 23.73 7.50 -24.38
N ALA A 208 22.50 7.98 -24.19
CA ALA A 208 21.57 8.35 -25.27
C ALA A 208 21.71 9.81 -25.75
N GLY A 209 22.28 10.68 -24.93
CA GLY A 209 22.36 12.12 -25.15
C GLY A 209 23.51 12.56 -26.03
N LYS A 210 23.32 13.65 -26.78
CA LYS A 210 24.36 14.25 -27.64
C LYS A 210 25.13 15.30 -26.84
N TRP A 211 26.38 15.01 -26.45
CA TRP A 211 27.26 15.97 -25.78
C TRP A 211 27.56 17.18 -26.69
N LYS A 212 27.43 18.41 -26.15
CA LYS A 212 27.74 19.66 -26.88
C LYS A 212 28.68 20.61 -26.12
N GLY A 213 29.54 20.08 -25.26
CA GLY A 213 30.57 20.85 -24.55
C GLY A 213 30.13 21.42 -23.20
N ASP A 214 28.85 21.72 -23.00
CA ASP A 214 28.28 22.15 -21.72
C ASP A 214 27.37 21.09 -21.06
N ASP A 215 26.58 20.37 -21.86
CA ASP A 215 25.65 19.34 -21.38
C ASP A 215 25.34 18.29 -22.48
N TRP A 216 24.54 17.28 -22.13
CA TRP A 216 23.91 16.33 -23.04
C TRP A 216 22.55 16.85 -23.52
N TYR A 217 22.33 16.83 -24.83
CA TYR A 217 21.13 17.34 -25.49
C TYR A 217 20.30 16.21 -26.09
N TYR A 218 18.97 16.40 -26.08
CA TYR A 218 18.00 15.41 -26.54
C TYR A 218 17.04 16.01 -27.56
N ASP A 219 16.60 15.18 -28.49
CA ASP A 219 15.56 15.55 -29.46
C ASP A 219 14.19 15.52 -28.77
N LYS A 220 13.26 16.39 -29.17
CA LYS A 220 12.00 16.61 -28.44
C LYS A 220 10.95 15.49 -28.52
N VAL A 221 11.15 14.54 -29.42
CA VAL A 221 10.25 13.40 -29.64
C VAL A 221 11.00 12.10 -29.40
N TRP A 222 10.28 11.14 -28.81
CA TRP A 222 10.71 9.82 -28.39
C TRP A 222 11.72 9.78 -27.24
N ALA A 223 12.83 10.52 -27.31
CA ALA A 223 13.89 10.41 -26.28
C ALA A 223 13.37 10.68 -24.84
N PRO A 224 12.78 11.84 -24.51
CA PRO A 224 12.29 12.09 -23.15
C PRO A 224 11.01 11.31 -22.82
N GLN A 225 10.15 11.00 -23.81
CA GLN A 225 8.92 10.26 -23.57
C GLN A 225 9.15 8.78 -23.26
N VAL A 226 10.00 8.10 -24.04
CA VAL A 226 10.39 6.70 -23.79
C VAL A 226 11.19 6.60 -22.50
N PHE A 227 12.08 7.56 -22.23
CA PHE A 227 12.76 7.65 -20.93
C PHE A 227 11.77 7.69 -19.77
N LYS A 228 10.78 8.59 -19.81
CA LYS A 228 9.76 8.75 -18.75
C LYS A 228 8.82 7.55 -18.63
N LEU A 229 8.47 6.89 -19.74
CA LEU A 229 7.73 5.62 -19.75
C LEU A 229 8.49 4.55 -18.95
N ILE A 230 9.76 4.32 -19.30
CA ILE A 230 10.60 3.30 -18.66
C ILE A 230 10.84 3.66 -17.19
N GLN A 231 11.21 4.91 -16.89
CA GLN A 231 11.47 5.35 -15.52
C GLN A 231 10.23 5.21 -14.64
N GLY A 232 9.07 5.73 -15.08
CA GLY A 232 7.82 5.66 -14.33
C GLY A 232 7.36 4.22 -14.10
N GLY A 233 7.48 3.38 -15.13
CA GLY A 233 7.13 1.96 -15.08
C GLY A 233 8.03 1.17 -14.14
N VAL A 234 9.36 1.26 -14.30
CA VAL A 234 10.33 0.57 -13.42
C VAL A 234 10.18 1.04 -11.97
N LEU A 235 9.94 2.33 -11.74
CA LEU A 235 9.66 2.87 -10.40
C LEU A 235 8.36 2.28 -9.82
N GLY A 236 7.29 2.17 -10.61
CA GLY A 236 6.03 1.53 -10.18
C GLY A 236 6.22 0.06 -9.84
N LEU A 237 6.88 -0.70 -10.73
CA LEU A 237 7.19 -2.12 -10.53
C LEU A 237 7.98 -2.39 -9.24
N LEU A 238 8.93 -1.52 -8.90
CA LEU A 238 9.84 -1.72 -7.78
C LEU A 238 9.33 -1.16 -6.45
N THR A 239 8.48 -0.13 -6.46
CA THR A 239 8.03 0.54 -5.22
C THR A 239 6.65 0.10 -4.74
N THR A 240 5.71 -0.21 -5.63
CA THR A 240 4.35 -0.59 -5.22
C THR A 240 4.31 -1.93 -4.46
N PRO A 241 4.95 -3.04 -4.92
CA PRO A 241 4.87 -4.31 -4.20
C PRO A 241 5.41 -4.24 -2.75
N PRO A 242 6.54 -3.56 -2.45
CA PRO A 242 6.94 -3.28 -1.06
C PRO A 242 5.93 -2.47 -0.24
N MET A 243 5.25 -1.49 -0.84
CA MET A 243 4.21 -0.71 -0.14
C MET A 243 2.97 -1.56 0.16
N VAL A 244 2.55 -2.43 -0.76
CA VAL A 244 1.46 -3.38 -0.53
C VAL A 244 1.83 -4.37 0.58
N MET A 245 3.03 -4.97 0.51
CA MET A 245 3.53 -5.87 1.56
C MET A 245 3.59 -5.19 2.93
N PHE A 246 3.97 -3.90 3.01
CA PHE A 246 3.93 -3.12 4.24
C PHE A 246 2.52 -3.10 4.86
N TRP A 247 1.49 -2.78 4.08
CA TRP A 247 0.11 -2.70 4.57
C TRP A 247 -0.48 -4.06 4.92
N LEU A 248 -0.27 -5.08 4.09
CA LEU A 248 -0.70 -6.46 4.36
C LEU A 248 -0.08 -7.02 5.65
N THR A 249 1.21 -6.73 5.90
CA THR A 249 1.92 -7.16 7.11
C THR A 249 1.42 -6.38 8.34
N ARG A 250 1.19 -5.07 8.20
CA ARG A 250 0.68 -4.25 9.30
C ARG A 250 -0.76 -4.63 9.70
N CYS A 251 -1.56 -5.10 8.76
CA CYS A 251 -2.86 -5.71 9.05
C CYS A 251 -2.72 -7.03 9.81
N GLY A 252 -1.81 -7.91 9.36
CA GLY A 252 -1.57 -9.20 10.02
C GLY A 252 -1.16 -9.08 11.48
N TRP A 253 -0.32 -8.09 11.82
CA TRP A 253 0.01 -7.77 13.22
C TRP A 253 -1.16 -7.17 13.99
N ALA A 254 -1.98 -6.31 13.37
CA ALA A 254 -3.13 -5.72 14.03
C ALA A 254 -4.12 -6.79 14.50
N LEU A 255 -4.45 -7.73 13.61
CA LEU A 255 -5.37 -8.83 13.89
C LEU A 255 -4.78 -9.80 14.92
N LYS A 256 -3.49 -10.15 14.82
CA LYS A 256 -2.82 -11.01 15.82
C LYS A 256 -2.75 -10.39 17.22
N ASN A 257 -2.74 -9.07 17.32
CA ASN A 257 -2.69 -8.33 18.58
C ASN A 257 -4.08 -7.90 19.09
N ASN A 258 -5.17 -8.26 18.39
CA ASN A 258 -6.54 -7.79 18.64
C ASN A 258 -6.62 -6.25 18.76
N GLU A 259 -5.99 -5.52 17.83
CA GLU A 259 -6.08 -4.05 17.77
C GLU A 259 -7.48 -3.60 17.32
N GLU A 260 -8.36 -3.27 18.29
CA GLU A 260 -9.74 -2.79 18.12
C GLU A 260 -9.96 -1.70 17.03
N TYR A 261 -8.93 -0.94 16.66
CA TYR A 261 -9.04 0.25 15.80
C TYR A 261 -8.23 0.13 14.48
N TYR A 262 -8.05 -1.09 13.95
CA TYR A 262 -7.28 -1.26 12.72
C TYR A 262 -7.93 -0.57 11.51
N GLY A 263 -7.32 0.53 11.07
CA GLY A 263 -7.79 1.33 9.93
C GLY A 263 -8.86 2.38 10.25
N GLU A 264 -9.23 2.58 11.52
CA GLU A 264 -10.21 3.60 11.93
C GLU A 264 -9.66 5.05 12.00
N ARG A 265 -8.47 5.30 11.43
CA ARG A 265 -7.79 6.61 11.45
C ARG A 265 -7.23 6.99 10.08
#